data_AF-A0A381THB6-F1
#
_entry.id   AF-A0A381THB6-F1
#
_cell.length_a   1.000
_cell.length_b   1.000
_cell.length_c   1.000
_cell.angle_alpha   90.00
_cell.angle_beta   90.00
_cell.angle_gamma   90.00
#
_symmetry.space_group_name_H-M   'P 1'
#
loop_
_entity.id
_entity.type
_entity.pdbx_description
1 polymer ?
#
loop_
_entity_poly.entity_id
_entity_poly.type
_entity_poly.pdbx_seq_one_letter_code
_entity_poly.pdbx_strand_id
1 'polypeptide(L)'
;MKKGFPTLCALALLVSVPFAAEANPRESSLGEQAMQHFEKYCFDCHDDELKKGDLDLMALMEKKGADYTLPFEHLITAKMPPENKKQPGAEEKQVMLDWLAKRQAENNPDPYRRISRHEFVHSANDLLGVQLDLTGEIPEDRGTNDFDSDRRIKLTKEMLASYFQVADEM
;
A
#
# COMPACT_ATOMS: atom_id res chain seq x y z
N MET A 1 69.95 32.33 1.80
CA MET A 1 70.22 31.17 2.67
C MET A 1 68.95 30.88 3.47
N LYS A 2 68.01 30.09 2.92
CA LYS A 2 67.75 28.69 3.28
C LYS A 2 67.74 28.46 4.80
N LYS A 3 66.56 28.21 5.41
CA LYS A 3 66.22 26.97 6.16
C LYS A 3 64.69 26.80 6.20
N GLY A 4 64.21 25.72 5.60
CA GLY A 4 62.80 25.36 5.52
C GLY A 4 62.31 24.62 6.77
N PHE A 5 61.03 24.78 7.05
CA PHE A 5 60.28 23.96 8.01
C PHE A 5 59.88 22.64 7.32
N PRO A 6 60.14 21.46 7.91
CA PRO A 6 59.57 20.23 7.39
C PRO A 6 58.14 20.09 7.92
N THR A 7 57.20 20.20 7.00
CA THR A 7 55.84 19.67 7.09
C THR A 7 55.91 18.15 7.30
N LEU A 8 55.64 17.68 8.51
CA LEU A 8 55.43 16.25 8.78
C LEU A 8 53.95 15.95 8.54
N CYS A 9 53.68 15.25 7.44
CA CYS A 9 52.38 14.71 7.08
C CYS A 9 51.88 13.75 8.18
N ALA A 10 50.79 14.10 8.84
CA ALA A 10 50.00 13.15 9.60
C ALA A 10 49.27 12.25 8.59
N LEU A 11 49.75 11.02 8.43
CA LEU A 11 49.09 9.98 7.65
C LEU A 11 47.82 9.56 8.42
N ALA A 12 46.69 10.16 8.09
CA ALA A 12 45.39 9.71 8.57
C ALA A 12 45.08 8.36 7.90
N LEU A 13 45.30 7.26 8.62
CA LEU A 13 44.79 5.94 8.28
C LEU A 13 43.25 6.03 8.29
N LEU A 14 42.67 6.22 7.11
CA LEU A 14 41.25 6.01 6.87
C LEU A 14 40.97 4.51 7.02
N VAL A 15 40.61 4.09 8.23
CA VAL A 15 40.03 2.77 8.47
C VAL A 15 38.65 2.78 7.81
N SER A 16 38.57 2.28 6.58
CA SER A 16 37.29 1.99 5.95
C SER A 16 36.67 0.81 6.69
N VAL A 17 35.79 1.09 7.64
CA VAL A 17 34.95 0.07 8.27
C VAL A 17 33.96 -0.39 7.20
N PRO A 18 34.00 -1.65 6.73
CA PRO A 18 32.97 -2.15 5.84
C PRO A 18 31.67 -2.21 6.63
N PHE A 19 30.67 -1.43 6.22
CA PHE A 19 29.32 -1.56 6.73
C PHE A 19 28.73 -2.85 6.14
N ALA A 20 28.98 -3.97 6.81
CA ALA A 20 28.28 -5.21 6.51
C ALA A 20 26.84 -5.05 6.99
N ALA A 21 25.89 -5.02 6.05
CA ALA A 21 24.48 -5.17 6.38
C ALA A 21 24.27 -6.58 6.94
N GLU A 22 24.25 -6.72 8.27
CA GLU A 22 23.89 -7.98 8.92
C GLU A 22 22.42 -8.27 8.63
N ALA A 23 22.17 -9.30 7.83
CA ALA A 23 20.83 -9.87 7.69
C ALA A 23 20.38 -10.37 9.07
N ASN A 24 19.26 -9.86 9.58
CA ASN A 24 18.75 -10.21 10.91
C ASN A 24 18.30 -11.69 10.93
N PRO A 25 19.01 -12.60 11.65
CA PRO A 25 18.74 -14.03 11.60
C PRO A 25 17.35 -14.43 12.09
N ARG A 26 16.69 -13.54 12.87
CA ARG A 26 15.32 -13.74 13.34
C ARG A 26 14.28 -13.45 12.27
N GLU A 27 14.57 -12.52 11.35
CA GLU A 27 13.66 -12.20 10.25
C GLU A 27 13.66 -13.31 9.20
N SER A 28 14.83 -13.90 8.91
CA SER A 28 14.93 -15.04 7.99
C SER A 28 14.24 -16.28 8.55
N SER A 29 14.40 -16.58 9.84
CA SER A 29 13.77 -17.75 10.47
C SER A 29 12.26 -17.66 10.58
N LEU A 30 11.70 -16.45 10.78
CA LEU A 30 10.25 -16.22 10.71
C LEU A 30 9.73 -16.34 9.26
N GLY A 31 10.52 -15.88 8.29
CA GLY A 31 10.25 -16.05 6.87
C GLY A 31 10.10 -17.52 6.47
N GLU A 32 11.04 -18.36 6.92
CA GLU A 32 11.05 -19.80 6.65
C GLU A 32 9.86 -20.52 7.32
N GLN A 33 9.55 -20.19 8.57
CA GLN A 33 8.39 -20.76 9.28
C GLN A 33 7.06 -20.44 8.58
N ALA A 34 6.89 -19.19 8.14
CA ALA A 34 5.70 -18.80 7.39
C ALA A 34 5.57 -19.61 6.08
N MET A 35 6.66 -19.78 5.33
CA MET A 35 6.63 -20.57 4.09
C MET A 35 6.25 -22.03 4.34
N GLN A 36 6.78 -22.65 5.40
CA GLN A 36 6.37 -24.02 5.78
C GLN A 36 4.87 -24.11 6.09
N HIS A 37 4.27 -23.07 6.67
CA HIS A 37 2.83 -23.04 6.91
C HIS A 37 2.04 -22.84 5.62
N PHE A 38 2.50 -21.98 4.69
CA PHE A 38 1.85 -21.84 3.37
C PHE A 38 1.91 -23.12 2.54
N GLU A 39 3.05 -23.83 2.56
CA GLU A 39 3.18 -25.16 1.95
C GLU A 39 2.15 -26.15 2.53
N LYS A 40 2.02 -26.18 3.85
CA LYS A 40 1.15 -27.11 4.57
C LYS A 40 -0.35 -26.86 4.37
N TYR A 41 -0.75 -25.61 4.15
CA TYR A 41 -2.17 -25.21 4.19
C TYR A 41 -2.72 -24.65 2.88
N CYS A 42 -1.87 -24.11 2.00
CA CYS A 42 -2.31 -23.33 0.84
C CYS A 42 -1.88 -23.93 -0.50
N PHE A 43 -0.63 -24.40 -0.61
CA PHE A 43 -0.06 -24.77 -1.92
C PHE A 43 -0.68 -26.03 -2.52
N ASP A 44 -1.23 -26.96 -1.73
CA ASP A 44 -2.01 -28.11 -2.22
C ASP A 44 -3.24 -27.74 -3.08
N CYS A 45 -3.65 -26.47 -3.13
CA CYS A 45 -4.80 -26.00 -3.91
C CYS A 45 -4.50 -24.73 -4.73
N HIS A 46 -3.53 -23.92 -4.32
CA HIS A 46 -3.17 -22.64 -4.92
C HIS A 46 -1.74 -22.67 -5.48
N ASP A 47 -1.40 -23.76 -6.17
CA ASP A 47 -0.16 -23.96 -6.91
C ASP A 47 -0.29 -23.56 -8.38
N ASP A 48 0.74 -23.83 -9.18
CA ASP A 48 0.81 -23.54 -10.60
C ASP A 48 0.02 -24.54 -11.48
N GLU A 49 -0.41 -25.67 -10.91
CA GLU A 49 -1.19 -26.71 -11.61
C GLU A 49 -2.70 -26.59 -11.36
N LEU A 50 -3.14 -26.61 -10.09
CA LEU A 50 -4.56 -26.60 -9.71
C LEU A 50 -5.17 -25.19 -9.74
N LYS A 51 -4.41 -24.16 -9.34
CA LYS A 51 -4.83 -22.74 -9.35
C LYS A 51 -6.27 -22.51 -8.88
N LYS A 52 -6.67 -23.14 -7.77
CA LYS A 52 -8.07 -23.10 -7.34
C LYS A 52 -8.51 -21.66 -7.07
N GLY A 53 -9.64 -21.26 -7.65
CA GLY A 53 -10.10 -19.87 -7.56
C GLY A 53 -9.26 -18.89 -8.38
N ASP A 54 -8.59 -19.38 -9.43
CA ASP A 54 -7.74 -18.58 -10.33
C ASP A 54 -6.57 -17.90 -9.61
N LEU A 55 -6.05 -18.56 -8.57
CA LEU A 55 -4.96 -18.06 -7.74
C LEU A 55 -3.81 -19.07 -7.70
N ASP A 56 -2.66 -18.62 -8.20
CA ASP A 56 -1.34 -19.22 -8.00
C ASP A 56 -0.62 -18.43 -6.90
N LEU A 57 -0.64 -18.96 -5.68
CA LEU A 57 -0.08 -18.27 -4.53
C LEU A 57 1.45 -18.29 -4.56
N MET A 58 2.06 -19.34 -5.13
CA MET A 58 3.52 -19.42 -5.27
C MET A 58 4.05 -18.33 -6.20
N ALA A 59 3.46 -18.20 -7.40
CA ALA A 59 3.84 -17.14 -8.33
C ALA A 59 3.56 -15.73 -7.77
N LEU A 60 2.47 -15.56 -7.00
CA LEU A 60 2.19 -14.30 -6.32
C LEU A 60 3.28 -13.94 -5.30
N MET A 61 3.77 -14.92 -4.55
CA MET A 61 4.78 -14.73 -3.50
C MET A 61 6.17 -14.37 -4.03
N GLU A 62 6.50 -14.76 -5.26
CA GLU A 62 7.76 -14.40 -5.92
C GLU A 62 7.76 -12.95 -6.43
N LYS A 63 6.57 -12.36 -6.66
CA LYS A 63 6.44 -11.02 -7.20
C LYS A 63 6.75 -9.98 -6.11
N LYS A 64 7.75 -9.12 -6.39
CA LYS A 64 8.02 -7.93 -5.55
C LYS A 64 6.84 -6.97 -5.56
N GLY A 65 6.42 -6.51 -4.39
CA GLY A 65 5.28 -5.59 -4.26
C GLY A 65 3.97 -6.21 -4.74
N ALA A 66 3.75 -7.50 -4.45
CA ALA A 66 2.48 -8.14 -4.67
C ALA A 66 1.40 -7.59 -3.71
N ASP A 67 0.15 -7.66 -4.18
CA ASP A 67 -1.01 -7.37 -3.34
C ASP A 67 -1.49 -8.68 -2.69
N TYR A 68 -1.37 -8.76 -1.37
CA TYR A 68 -1.83 -9.86 -0.55
C TYR A 68 -3.13 -9.55 0.20
N THR A 69 -3.86 -8.49 -0.14
CA THR A 69 -5.12 -8.15 0.53
C THR A 69 -6.07 -9.34 0.61
N LEU A 70 -6.29 -10.05 -0.51
CA LEU A 70 -7.22 -11.18 -0.53
C LEU A 70 -6.72 -12.41 0.28
N PRO A 71 -5.47 -12.91 0.09
CA PRO A 71 -4.91 -13.95 0.97
C PRO A 71 -4.95 -13.59 2.46
N PHE A 72 -4.61 -12.34 2.80
CA PHE A 72 -4.62 -11.85 4.17
C PHE A 72 -6.03 -11.86 4.75
N GLU A 73 -7.00 -11.30 4.04
CA GLU A 73 -8.41 -11.27 4.45
C GLU A 73 -8.99 -12.67 4.64
N HIS A 74 -8.73 -13.58 3.70
CA HIS A 74 -9.23 -14.94 3.80
C HIS A 74 -8.61 -15.71 4.96
N LEU A 75 -7.32 -15.50 5.24
CA LEU A 75 -6.64 -16.10 6.37
C LEU A 75 -7.14 -15.51 7.71
N ILE A 76 -7.23 -14.18 7.83
CA ILE A 76 -7.66 -13.53 9.08
C ILE A 76 -9.11 -13.85 9.41
N THR A 77 -9.98 -13.99 8.40
CA THR A 77 -11.38 -14.39 8.56
C THR A 77 -11.62 -15.90 8.63
N ALA A 78 -10.55 -16.71 8.54
CA ALA A 78 -10.64 -18.18 8.51
C ALA A 78 -11.53 -18.74 7.38
N LYS A 79 -11.69 -17.98 6.29
CA LYS A 79 -12.32 -18.46 5.05
C LYS A 79 -11.40 -19.40 4.28
N MET A 80 -10.08 -19.18 4.40
CA MET A 80 -9.06 -20.05 3.83
C MET A 80 -8.11 -20.56 4.93
N PRO A 81 -7.78 -21.86 4.93
CA PRO A 81 -8.35 -22.92 4.08
C PRO A 81 -9.88 -23.07 4.26
N PRO A 82 -10.61 -23.79 3.40
CA PRO A 82 -12.04 -24.00 3.61
C PRO A 82 -12.31 -24.84 4.88
N GLU A 83 -13.52 -24.76 5.44
CA GLU A 83 -13.87 -25.47 6.69
C GLU A 83 -13.65 -27.00 6.64
N ASN A 84 -13.74 -27.60 5.45
CA ASN A 84 -13.50 -29.03 5.24
C ASN A 84 -12.01 -29.38 5.06
N LYS A 85 -11.11 -28.42 5.21
CA LYS A 85 -9.66 -28.59 5.18
C LYS A 85 -9.05 -28.21 6.53
N LYS A 86 -7.82 -28.66 6.76
CA LYS A 86 -7.11 -28.38 8.01
C LYS A 86 -6.83 -26.88 8.11
N GLN A 87 -7.31 -26.26 9.18
CA GLN A 87 -7.02 -24.86 9.51
C GLN A 87 -5.65 -24.73 10.20
N PRO A 88 -4.93 -23.62 9.99
CA PRO A 88 -3.78 -23.26 10.82
C PRO A 88 -4.19 -23.03 12.28
N GLY A 89 -3.29 -23.37 13.21
CA GLY A 89 -3.42 -22.95 14.60
C GLY A 89 -3.26 -21.44 14.77
N ALA A 90 -3.60 -20.90 15.94
CA ALA A 90 -3.53 -19.45 16.20
C ALA A 90 -2.12 -18.88 16.00
N GLU A 91 -1.09 -19.58 16.47
CA GLU A 91 0.32 -19.16 16.33
C GLU A 91 0.79 -19.24 14.87
N GLU A 92 0.51 -20.36 14.18
CA GLU A 92 0.86 -20.54 12.75
C GLU A 92 0.18 -19.45 11.89
N LYS A 93 -1.10 -19.17 12.17
CA LYS A 93 -1.87 -18.11 11.52
C LYS A 93 -1.24 -16.74 11.74
N GLN A 94 -0.81 -16.43 12.96
CA GLN A 94 -0.17 -15.14 13.25
C GLN A 94 1.13 -14.98 12.46
N VAL A 95 1.98 -16.02 12.43
CA VAL A 95 3.23 -16.01 11.67
C VAL A 95 2.98 -15.77 10.17
N MET A 96 1.98 -16.42 9.60
CA MET A 96 1.58 -16.22 8.20
C MET A 96 1.04 -14.80 7.94
N LEU A 97 0.19 -14.26 8.82
CA LEU A 97 -0.36 -12.91 8.69
C LEU A 97 0.74 -11.85 8.77
N ASP A 98 1.68 -11.99 9.71
CA ASP A 98 2.81 -11.09 9.86
C ASP A 98 3.70 -11.10 8.61
N TRP A 99 3.89 -12.28 8.02
CA TRP A 99 4.65 -12.43 6.77
C TRP A 99 3.99 -11.68 5.60
N LEU A 100 2.67 -11.84 5.43
CA LEU A 100 1.89 -11.17 4.39
C LEU A 100 1.90 -9.65 4.60
N ALA A 101 1.67 -9.20 5.83
CA ALA A 101 1.64 -7.77 6.17
C ALA A 101 2.99 -7.09 5.89
N LYS A 102 4.12 -7.73 6.21
CA LYS A 102 5.46 -7.18 5.94
C LYS A 102 5.79 -7.10 4.45
N ARG A 103 5.21 -7.97 3.62
CA ARG A 103 5.47 -8.04 2.17
C ARG A 103 4.40 -7.37 1.31
N GLN A 104 3.30 -6.92 1.91
CA GLN A 104 2.25 -6.19 1.25
C GLN A 104 2.84 -5.01 0.50
N ALA A 105 2.45 -4.84 -0.77
CA ALA A 105 2.75 -3.64 -1.52
C ALA A 105 2.34 -2.40 -0.71
N GLU A 106 3.23 -1.41 -0.60
CA GLU A 106 2.87 -0.13 0.00
C GLU A 106 1.64 0.44 -0.73
N ASN A 107 0.51 0.43 -0.04
CA ASN A 107 -0.64 1.20 -0.45
C ASN A 107 -0.50 2.57 0.21
N ASN A 108 0.17 3.48 -0.48
CA ASN A 108 0.25 4.88 -0.09
C ASN A 108 -0.94 5.60 -0.73
N PRO A 109 -2.12 5.66 -0.07
CA PRO A 109 -3.22 6.44 -0.60
C PRO A 109 -2.76 7.89 -0.73
N ASP A 110 -3.25 8.56 -1.76
CA ASP A 110 -2.98 9.98 -1.98
C ASP A 110 -3.27 10.74 -0.66
N PRO A 111 -2.26 11.42 -0.06
CA PRO A 111 -2.46 12.15 1.18
C PRO A 111 -3.48 13.27 0.98
N TYR A 112 -3.66 13.72 -0.26
CA TYR A 112 -4.65 14.70 -0.63
C TYR A 112 -5.89 14.01 -1.20
N ARG A 113 -7.03 14.24 -0.54
CA ARG A 113 -8.36 13.98 -1.11
C ARG A 113 -8.96 15.34 -1.45
N ARG A 114 -9.42 15.52 -2.69
CA ARG A 114 -10.29 16.67 -3.00
C ARG A 114 -11.72 16.38 -2.56
N ILE A 115 -12.47 17.42 -2.23
CA ILE A 115 -13.90 17.29 -2.00
C ILE A 115 -14.63 16.93 -3.29
N SER A 116 -15.71 16.16 -3.16
CA SER A 116 -16.60 15.81 -4.27
C SER A 116 -17.38 17.04 -4.74
N ARG A 117 -18.01 16.93 -5.92
CA ARG A 117 -18.89 17.98 -6.45
C ARG A 117 -20.01 18.34 -5.47
N HIS A 118 -20.59 17.34 -4.80
CA HIS A 118 -21.70 17.54 -3.86
C HIS A 118 -21.19 18.15 -2.57
N GLU A 119 -20.07 17.67 -2.05
CA GLU A 119 -19.40 18.25 -0.89
C GLU A 119 -19.02 19.72 -1.14
N PHE A 120 -18.52 20.07 -2.34
CA PHE A 120 -18.21 21.44 -2.72
C PHE A 120 -19.45 22.35 -2.67
N VAL A 121 -20.55 21.94 -3.32
CA VAL A 121 -21.78 22.74 -3.36
C VAL A 121 -22.38 22.92 -1.96
N HIS A 122 -22.43 21.85 -1.16
CA HIS A 122 -22.90 21.94 0.22
C HIS A 122 -22.01 22.83 1.09
N SER A 123 -20.68 22.73 0.96
CA SER A 123 -19.74 23.57 1.72
C SER A 123 -19.87 25.05 1.35
N ALA A 124 -20.03 25.35 0.06
CA ALA A 124 -20.20 26.72 -0.42
C ALA A 124 -21.53 27.33 0.05
N ASN A 125 -22.63 26.58 -0.05
CA ASN A 125 -23.94 26.99 0.44
C ASN A 125 -23.94 27.24 1.95
N ASP A 126 -23.33 26.34 2.73
CA ASP A 126 -23.22 26.47 4.19
C ASP A 126 -22.36 27.69 4.60
N LEU A 127 -21.20 27.85 3.95
CA LEU A 127 -20.27 28.94 4.27
C LEU A 127 -20.81 30.32 3.92
N LEU A 128 -21.54 30.44 2.82
CA LEU A 128 -22.03 31.73 2.30
C LEU A 128 -23.49 32.01 2.66
N GLY A 129 -24.21 31.04 3.21
CA GLY A 129 -25.64 31.16 3.53
C GLY A 129 -26.54 31.22 2.29
N VAL A 130 -26.10 30.63 1.18
CA VAL A 130 -26.84 30.58 -0.09
C VAL A 130 -27.46 29.20 -0.32
N GLN A 131 -28.36 29.08 -1.29
CA GLN A 131 -29.03 27.83 -1.67
C GLN A 131 -28.97 27.65 -3.18
N LEU A 132 -27.75 27.50 -3.71
CA LEU A 132 -27.50 27.28 -5.13
C LEU A 132 -27.35 25.79 -5.43
N ASP A 133 -27.92 25.35 -6.54
CA ASP A 133 -27.64 24.03 -7.12
C ASP A 133 -26.68 24.20 -8.30
N LEU A 134 -25.40 23.98 -8.03
CA LEU A 134 -24.31 24.13 -9.00
C LEU A 134 -23.89 22.76 -9.56
N THR A 135 -24.69 21.73 -9.30
CA THR A 135 -24.39 20.37 -9.76
C THR A 135 -24.63 20.18 -11.28
N GLY A 136 -25.31 21.12 -11.94
CA GLY A 136 -25.38 21.16 -13.40
C GLY A 136 -24.08 21.67 -14.05
N GLU A 137 -23.39 22.58 -13.37
CA GLU A 137 -22.29 23.38 -13.93
C GLU A 137 -20.90 22.77 -13.69
N ILE A 138 -20.79 21.94 -12.65
CA ILE A 138 -19.57 21.22 -12.33
C ILE A 138 -19.61 19.84 -13.04
N PRO A 139 -18.51 19.29 -13.56
CA PRO A 139 -18.48 17.93 -14.08
C PRO A 139 -18.75 16.88 -12.99
N GLU A 140 -19.28 15.72 -13.40
CA GLU A 140 -19.46 14.61 -12.47
C GLU A 140 -18.12 13.97 -12.06
N ASP A 141 -18.03 13.52 -10.81
CA ASP A 141 -16.88 12.83 -10.28
C ASP A 141 -16.79 11.41 -10.86
N ARG A 142 -15.99 11.24 -11.90
CA ARG A 142 -15.81 9.94 -12.55
C ARG A 142 -15.16 8.92 -11.60
N GLY A 143 -15.74 7.72 -11.56
CA GLY A 143 -15.18 6.57 -10.85
C GLY A 143 -15.66 6.39 -9.40
N THR A 144 -16.59 7.21 -8.93
CA THR A 144 -17.21 7.06 -7.60
C THR A 144 -18.26 5.96 -7.55
N ASN A 145 -18.83 5.58 -8.70
CA ASN A 145 -19.84 4.54 -9.00
C ASN A 145 -21.08 4.45 -8.10
N ASP A 146 -21.07 4.90 -6.84
CA ASP A 146 -22.17 4.93 -5.89
C ASP A 146 -21.91 5.85 -4.65
N PHE A 147 -20.66 6.26 -4.37
CA PHE A 147 -20.32 7.02 -3.14
C PHE A 147 -19.54 8.32 -3.39
N ASP A 148 -20.08 9.44 -2.90
CA ASP A 148 -19.41 10.76 -2.94
C ASP A 148 -18.15 10.84 -2.05
N SER A 149 -17.95 9.87 -1.13
CA SER A 149 -16.81 9.81 -0.23
C SER A 149 -15.56 9.10 -0.82
N ASP A 150 -15.54 8.79 -2.11
CA ASP A 150 -14.39 8.12 -2.73
C ASP A 150 -13.13 8.99 -2.69
N ARG A 151 -11.98 8.40 -2.34
CA ARG A 151 -10.67 9.06 -2.28
C ARG A 151 -9.89 9.00 -3.60
N ARG A 152 -10.39 8.24 -4.57
CA ARG A 152 -9.77 8.05 -5.88
C ARG A 152 -10.11 9.15 -6.87
N ILE A 153 -11.09 10.00 -6.56
CA ILE A 153 -11.44 11.14 -7.41
C ILE A 153 -10.24 12.08 -7.56
N LYS A 154 -9.86 12.35 -8.81
CA LYS A 154 -8.71 13.19 -9.13
C LYS A 154 -9.16 14.58 -9.51
N LEU A 155 -8.29 15.57 -9.29
CA LEU A 155 -8.50 16.93 -9.77
C LEU A 155 -8.06 17.00 -11.23
N THR A 156 -9.01 17.26 -12.13
CA THR A 156 -8.72 17.48 -13.55
C THR A 156 -8.73 18.97 -13.88
N LYS A 157 -8.20 19.33 -15.05
CA LYS A 157 -8.21 20.71 -15.52
C LYS A 157 -9.64 21.22 -15.70
N GLU A 158 -10.51 20.38 -16.24
CA GLU A 158 -11.92 20.69 -16.49
C GLU A 158 -12.65 20.96 -15.18
N MET A 159 -12.43 20.13 -14.15
CA MET A 159 -13.01 20.31 -12.82
C MET A 159 -12.54 21.62 -12.16
N LEU A 160 -11.24 21.90 -12.25
CA LEU A 160 -10.69 23.14 -11.69
C LEU A 160 -11.26 24.38 -12.41
N ALA A 161 -11.40 24.32 -13.73
CA ALA A 161 -11.98 25.39 -14.52
C ALA A 161 -13.45 25.65 -14.16
N SER A 162 -14.26 24.60 -13.99
CA SER A 162 -15.66 24.76 -13.59
C SER A 162 -15.81 25.36 -12.19
N TYR A 163 -14.91 25.04 -11.24
CA TYR A 163 -14.95 25.66 -9.91
C TYR A 163 -14.70 27.16 -9.96
N PHE A 164 -13.75 27.61 -10.80
CA PHE A 164 -13.52 29.05 -10.98
C PHE A 164 -14.69 29.73 -11.69
N GLN A 165 -15.22 29.12 -12.75
CA GLN A 165 -16.36 29.68 -13.47
C GLN A 165 -17.58 29.84 -12.55
N VAL A 166 -17.90 28.80 -11.79
CA VAL A 166 -19.02 28.84 -10.84
C VAL A 166 -18.81 29.89 -9.76
N ALA A 167 -17.57 30.05 -9.26
CA ALA A 167 -17.26 31.08 -8.27
C ALA A 167 -17.39 32.51 -8.81
N ASP A 168 -17.16 32.73 -10.11
CA ASP A 168 -17.36 34.04 -10.76
C ASP A 168 -18.86 34.38 -10.95
N GLU A 169 -19.75 33.38 -10.94
CA GLU A 169 -21.19 33.53 -11.13
C GLU A 169 -21.99 33.68 -9.81
N MET A 170 -21.32 33.48 -8.65
CA MET A 170 -21.91 33.59 -7.30
C MET A 170 -21.81 35.01 -6.73
#